data_AF-A0A1F8UAR2-F1
#
_entry.id   AF-A0A1F8UAR2-F1
#
_cell.length_a   1.000
_cell.length_b   1.000
_cell.length_c   1.000
_cell.angle_alpha   90.00
_cell.angle_beta   90.00
_cell.angle_gamma   90.00
#
_symmetry.space_group_name_H-M   'P 1'
#
loop_
_entity.id
_entity.type
_entity.pdbx_description
1 polymer ?
#
loop_
_entity_poly.entity_id
_entity_poly.type
_entity_poly.pdbx_seq_one_letter_code
_entity_poly.pdbx_strand_id
1 'polypeptide(L)'
;MPGRQGVLLQRIPENVRLQLRPGAQEMYKRSGGGEIRFVSEWEPVKVTLASYGGNSSAALYFGGFQAGEYVIGEDPAIIEIPVPELLSKIDTAFCDYCYSPAVRRLILNGHEVHFIDIEGPGIRPPGRDELPKLRYLAYGTSITQGSSSTTPSLSYVRQAAWRLDADVLNHGVGGNAFCEKELADYLASGLNWDFTTLCLSVNMLNQGVCLDEFSCRASYMVNEIAGKNPGKPVVCISLFPFFLDMGLKKPQQFPLSTPGEYREALKYIVEASKLPNLYFIDGPELLQDFQGLSCDLLHPGNMGMIQIGENLAGFIRKLL
;
A
#
# COMPACT_ATOMS: atom_id res chain seq x y z
N MET A 1 -1.55 -11.44 20.00
CA MET A 1 -0.63 -10.75 20.94
C MET A 1 -1.10 -11.05 22.36
N PRO A 2 -0.20 -11.33 23.33
CA PRO A 2 -0.61 -11.67 24.68
C PRO A 2 -1.55 -10.62 25.28
N GLY A 3 -2.66 -11.07 25.88
CA GLY A 3 -3.62 -10.20 26.58
C GLY A 3 -4.57 -9.39 25.69
N ARG A 4 -4.53 -9.55 24.36
CA ARG A 4 -5.45 -8.87 23.44
C ARG A 4 -6.37 -9.86 22.74
N GLN A 5 -7.66 -9.54 22.68
CA GLN A 5 -8.66 -10.40 22.04
C GLN A 5 -8.45 -10.40 20.51
N GLY A 6 -8.80 -11.52 19.86
CA GLY A 6 -8.78 -11.63 18.41
C GLY A 6 -7.39 -11.78 17.78
N VAL A 7 -7.38 -11.83 16.45
CA VAL A 7 -6.20 -12.01 15.61
C VAL A 7 -5.74 -10.65 15.08
N LEU A 8 -4.46 -10.31 15.30
CA LEU A 8 -3.88 -9.08 14.78
C LEU A 8 -3.81 -9.13 13.25
N LEU A 9 -4.40 -8.14 12.58
CA LEU A 9 -4.37 -7.96 11.13
C LEU A 9 -3.08 -7.26 10.69
N GLN A 10 -1.93 -7.88 10.98
CA GLN A 10 -0.61 -7.41 10.53
C GLN A 10 -0.42 -7.63 9.03
N ARG A 11 0.40 -6.78 8.40
CA ARG A 11 0.57 -6.76 6.94
C ARG A 11 1.66 -7.68 6.39
N ILE A 12 2.47 -8.30 7.27
CA ILE A 12 3.47 -9.32 6.92
C ILE A 12 3.47 -10.44 7.98
N PRO A 13 3.94 -11.65 7.63
CA PRO A 13 4.11 -12.75 8.57
C PRO A 13 5.02 -12.36 9.76
N GLU A 14 4.69 -12.91 10.93
CA GLU A 14 5.41 -12.60 12.17
C GLU A 14 6.90 -12.96 12.11
N ASN A 15 7.24 -14.10 11.52
CA ASN A 15 8.63 -14.53 11.35
C ASN A 15 9.45 -13.57 10.48
N VAL A 16 8.84 -12.93 9.48
CA VAL A 16 9.51 -11.87 8.68
C VAL A 16 9.59 -10.59 9.49
N ARG A 17 8.48 -10.18 10.11
CA ARG A 17 8.39 -8.93 10.89
C ARG A 17 9.44 -8.84 11.99
N LEU A 18 9.67 -9.92 12.73
CA LEU A 18 10.62 -9.95 13.84
C LEU A 18 12.09 -9.82 13.41
N GLN A 19 12.40 -10.00 12.12
CA GLN A 19 13.74 -9.81 11.56
C GLN A 19 13.99 -8.37 11.07
N LEU A 20 12.95 -7.55 10.98
CA LEU A 20 13.07 -6.16 10.51
C LEU A 20 13.54 -5.23 11.63
N ARG A 21 13.95 -4.01 11.27
CA ARG A 21 14.29 -3.00 12.27
C ARG A 21 13.10 -2.66 13.17
N PRO A 22 13.30 -2.26 14.45
CA PRO A 22 12.22 -2.05 15.41
C PRO A 22 11.07 -1.17 14.91
N GLY A 23 11.37 -0.05 14.25
CA GLY A 23 10.33 0.84 13.70
C GLY A 23 9.49 0.20 12.59
N ALA A 24 10.10 -0.65 11.74
CA ALA A 24 9.37 -1.41 10.73
C ALA A 24 8.45 -2.45 11.39
N GLN A 25 8.93 -3.12 12.44
CA GLN A 25 8.11 -4.09 13.17
C GLN A 25 6.83 -3.45 13.70
N GLU A 26 6.93 -2.26 14.29
CA GLU A 26 5.77 -1.51 14.78
C GLU A 26 4.84 -1.07 13.64
N MET A 27 5.38 -0.56 12.53
CA MET A 27 4.56 -0.11 11.39
C MET A 27 3.85 -1.25 10.66
N TYR A 28 4.39 -2.46 10.66
CA TYR A 28 3.76 -3.62 10.03
C TYR A 28 2.67 -4.28 10.88
N LYS A 29 2.62 -3.99 12.19
CA LYS A 29 1.45 -4.34 13.03
C LYS A 29 0.24 -3.46 12.73
N ARG A 30 0.44 -2.27 12.14
CA ARG A 30 -0.65 -1.37 11.77
C ARG A 30 -1.38 -1.88 10.53
N SER A 31 -2.71 -1.76 10.54
CA SER A 31 -3.61 -2.28 9.50
C SER A 31 -3.81 -1.34 8.30
N GLY A 32 -3.04 -0.26 8.20
CA GLY A 32 -3.19 0.75 7.13
C GLY A 32 -3.22 0.15 5.72
N GLY A 33 -4.37 0.27 5.06
CA GLY A 33 -4.62 -0.25 3.72
C GLY A 33 -4.93 -1.75 3.66
N GLY A 34 -4.93 -2.47 4.79
CA GLY A 34 -5.39 -3.85 4.89
C GLY A 34 -6.90 -3.97 4.68
N GLU A 35 -7.36 -5.14 4.25
CA GLU A 35 -8.79 -5.36 3.98
C GLU A 35 -9.30 -6.66 4.59
N ILE A 36 -10.51 -6.62 5.14
CA ILE A 36 -11.31 -7.81 5.40
C ILE A 36 -12.29 -7.95 4.24
N ARG A 37 -12.35 -9.14 3.64
CA ARG A 37 -13.20 -9.41 2.47
C ARG A 37 -14.00 -10.68 2.65
N PHE A 38 -15.28 -10.63 2.32
CA PHE A 38 -16.18 -11.77 2.38
C PHE A 38 -17.41 -11.52 1.49
N VAL A 39 -18.19 -12.55 1.25
CA VAL A 39 -19.56 -12.44 0.73
C VAL A 39 -20.53 -13.09 1.72
N SER A 40 -21.84 -12.89 1.53
CA SER A 40 -22.86 -13.47 2.42
C SER A 40 -24.23 -13.64 1.75
N GLU A 41 -24.27 -13.94 0.45
CA GLU A 41 -25.54 -14.09 -0.30
C GLU A 41 -26.50 -12.89 -0.12
N TRP A 42 -25.94 -11.68 0.03
CA TRP A 42 -26.64 -10.43 0.33
C TRP A 42 -27.27 -10.32 1.74
N GLU A 43 -27.22 -11.34 2.58
CA GLU A 43 -27.76 -11.34 3.94
C GLU A 43 -26.96 -10.44 4.91
N PRO A 44 -27.57 -9.88 5.97
CA PRO A 44 -26.88 -9.00 6.91
C PRO A 44 -25.77 -9.72 7.69
N VAL A 45 -24.67 -9.01 7.97
CA VAL A 45 -23.50 -9.57 8.68
C VAL A 45 -23.03 -8.59 9.76
N LYS A 46 -22.52 -9.13 10.87
CA LYS A 46 -21.84 -8.38 11.93
C LYS A 46 -20.36 -8.75 11.95
N VAL A 47 -19.48 -7.75 11.98
CA VAL A 47 -18.03 -7.93 12.11
C VAL A 47 -17.58 -7.25 13.39
N THR A 48 -16.92 -7.99 14.29
CA THR A 48 -16.41 -7.45 15.55
C THR A 48 -14.90 -7.19 15.45
N LEU A 49 -14.49 -5.94 15.67
CA LEU A 49 -13.11 -5.49 15.59
C LEU A 49 -12.70 -4.70 16.84
N ALA A 50 -11.42 -4.75 17.22
CA ALA A 50 -10.82 -3.86 18.20
C ALA A 50 -9.56 -3.20 17.63
N SER A 51 -9.22 -2.00 18.09
CA SER A 51 -8.05 -1.24 17.69
C SER A 51 -7.24 -0.85 18.90
N TYR A 52 -5.98 -1.28 18.96
CA TYR A 52 -5.09 -0.98 20.07
C TYR A 52 -4.06 0.08 19.71
N GLY A 53 -3.73 0.94 20.68
CA GLY A 53 -2.75 2.03 20.51
C GLY A 53 -3.31 3.27 19.83
N GLY A 54 -4.63 3.36 19.68
CA GLY A 54 -5.37 4.48 19.09
C GLY A 54 -6.57 4.05 18.28
N ASN A 55 -7.43 5.00 17.92
CA ASN A 55 -8.60 4.73 17.08
C ASN A 55 -8.18 4.42 15.65
N SER A 56 -8.80 3.42 15.05
CA SER A 56 -8.69 3.08 13.63
C SER A 56 -10.02 3.35 12.92
N SER A 57 -10.02 3.33 11.59
CA SER A 57 -11.26 3.34 10.81
C SER A 57 -11.36 2.13 9.88
N ALA A 58 -12.59 1.76 9.55
CA ALA A 58 -12.93 0.78 8.54
C ALA A 58 -13.94 1.39 7.55
N ALA A 59 -13.50 1.59 6.31
CA ALA A 59 -14.39 2.03 5.24
C ALA A 59 -15.06 0.82 4.58
N LEU A 60 -16.39 0.80 4.57
CA LEU A 60 -17.21 -0.27 3.99
C LEU A 60 -17.46 -0.02 2.50
N TYR A 61 -17.20 -1.04 1.71
CA TYR A 61 -17.53 -1.12 0.30
C TYR A 61 -18.25 -2.43 -0.04
N PHE A 62 -19.13 -2.39 -1.03
CA PHE A 62 -19.68 -3.55 -1.73
C PHE A 62 -19.10 -3.56 -3.14
N GLY A 63 -18.20 -4.49 -3.45
CA GLY A 63 -17.37 -4.45 -4.65
C GLY A 63 -16.59 -3.13 -4.74
N GLY A 64 -16.92 -2.32 -5.75
CA GLY A 64 -16.40 -0.96 -5.94
C GLY A 64 -17.26 0.16 -5.35
N PHE A 65 -18.43 -0.15 -4.77
CA PHE A 65 -19.39 0.83 -4.28
C PHE A 65 -19.11 1.20 -2.82
N GLN A 66 -18.81 2.47 -2.55
CA GLN A 66 -18.62 3.00 -1.19
C GLN A 66 -19.96 3.05 -0.45
N ALA A 67 -20.00 2.60 0.81
CA ALA A 67 -21.23 2.52 1.58
C ALA A 67 -21.17 3.16 2.97
N GLY A 68 -20.02 3.20 3.64
CA GLY A 68 -19.92 3.81 4.97
C GLY A 68 -18.51 3.80 5.54
N GLU A 69 -18.35 4.39 6.72
CA GLU A 69 -17.12 4.36 7.50
C GLU A 69 -17.43 4.19 8.99
N TYR A 70 -16.63 3.38 9.66
CA TYR A 70 -16.78 3.04 11.07
C TYR A 70 -15.49 3.36 11.81
N VAL A 71 -15.61 3.84 13.05
CA VAL A 71 -14.47 4.03 13.96
C VAL A 71 -14.34 2.79 14.84
N ILE A 72 -13.11 2.32 15.02
CA ILE A 72 -12.76 1.15 15.83
C ILE A 72 -11.89 1.65 16.98
N GLY A 73 -12.36 1.44 18.21
CA GLY A 73 -11.62 1.74 19.45
C GLY A 73 -11.06 0.49 20.12
N GLU A 74 -10.51 0.66 21.33
CA GLU A 74 -10.01 -0.46 22.14
C GLU A 74 -11.15 -1.36 22.65
N ASP A 75 -12.29 -0.76 23.00
CA ASP A 75 -13.54 -1.50 23.25
C ASP A 75 -14.03 -2.10 21.92
N PRO A 76 -14.26 -3.42 21.85
CA PRO A 76 -14.69 -4.08 20.61
C PRO A 76 -15.92 -3.42 19.97
N ALA A 77 -15.75 -2.96 18.74
CA ALA A 77 -16.80 -2.37 17.93
C ALA A 77 -17.48 -3.44 17.07
N ILE A 78 -18.82 -3.51 17.14
CA ILE A 78 -19.64 -4.34 16.26
C ILE A 78 -20.03 -3.51 15.05
N ILE A 79 -19.50 -3.86 13.88
CA ILE A 79 -19.84 -3.25 12.60
C ILE A 79 -21.00 -4.02 12.01
N GLU A 80 -22.19 -3.43 12.02
CA GLU A 80 -23.38 -3.99 11.38
C GLU A 80 -23.41 -3.60 9.89
N ILE A 81 -23.39 -4.62 9.02
CA ILE A 81 -23.40 -4.47 7.57
C ILE A 81 -24.78 -4.94 7.08
N PRO A 82 -25.68 -3.99 6.74
CA PRO A 82 -27.03 -4.33 6.31
C PRO A 82 -27.06 -4.84 4.86
N VAL A 83 -28.23 -5.35 4.45
CA VAL A 83 -28.52 -5.64 3.05
C VAL A 83 -28.52 -4.34 2.24
N PRO A 84 -27.71 -4.20 1.18
CA PRO A 84 -27.74 -3.01 0.34
C PRO A 84 -28.89 -3.11 -0.68
N GLU A 85 -30.11 -2.76 -0.25
CA GLU A 85 -31.40 -2.99 -0.94
C GLU A 85 -31.45 -2.71 -2.45
N LEU A 86 -30.79 -1.66 -2.93
CA LEU A 86 -30.74 -1.34 -4.37
C LEU A 86 -29.62 -2.10 -5.07
N LEU A 87 -28.45 -2.20 -4.44
CA LEU A 87 -27.29 -2.85 -5.01
C LEU A 87 -27.46 -4.37 -5.11
N SER A 88 -28.19 -4.99 -4.19
CA SER A 88 -28.48 -6.43 -4.23
C SER A 88 -29.35 -6.85 -5.43
N LYS A 89 -30.00 -5.86 -6.08
CA LYS A 89 -30.87 -6.05 -7.24
C LYS A 89 -30.18 -5.63 -8.55
N ILE A 90 -28.88 -5.28 -8.50
CA ILE A 90 -28.14 -4.83 -9.68
C ILE A 90 -28.04 -5.95 -10.72
N ASP A 91 -28.26 -5.60 -11.98
CA ASP A 91 -27.89 -6.48 -13.09
C ASP A 91 -26.37 -6.41 -13.26
N THR A 92 -25.67 -7.47 -12.88
CA THR A 92 -24.21 -7.54 -12.98
C THR A 92 -23.70 -7.57 -14.42
N ALA A 93 -24.58 -7.66 -15.43
CA ALA A 93 -24.22 -7.50 -16.84
C ALA A 93 -24.13 -6.02 -17.29
N PHE A 94 -24.55 -5.07 -16.44
CA PHE A 94 -24.62 -3.65 -16.81
C PHE A 94 -23.25 -3.00 -17.06
N CYS A 95 -22.23 -3.38 -16.30
CA CYS A 95 -20.86 -2.97 -16.54
C CYS A 95 -19.86 -4.00 -16.01
N ASP A 96 -18.62 -3.93 -16.50
CA ASP A 96 -17.54 -4.73 -15.94
C ASP A 96 -17.18 -4.23 -14.53
N TYR A 97 -17.14 -5.16 -13.58
CA TYR A 97 -16.74 -4.86 -12.20
C TYR A 97 -15.38 -5.45 -11.89
N CYS A 98 -14.47 -4.60 -11.41
CA CYS A 98 -13.17 -5.01 -10.89
C CYS A 98 -13.31 -5.93 -9.66
N TYR A 99 -14.26 -5.61 -8.78
CA TYR A 99 -14.69 -6.46 -7.69
C TYR A 99 -16.19 -6.73 -7.86
N SER A 100 -16.61 -8.00 -7.74
CA SER A 100 -18.04 -8.32 -7.76
C SER A 100 -18.79 -7.48 -6.72
N PRO A 101 -19.96 -6.89 -7.07
CA PRO A 101 -20.76 -6.10 -6.13
C PRO A 101 -21.15 -6.87 -4.86
N ALA A 102 -21.17 -8.20 -4.90
CA ALA A 102 -21.46 -9.06 -3.76
C ALA A 102 -20.31 -9.08 -2.72
N VAL A 103 -19.08 -8.70 -3.08
CA VAL A 103 -17.92 -8.72 -2.20
C VAL A 103 -17.96 -7.55 -1.23
N ARG A 104 -18.16 -7.85 0.05
CA ARG A 104 -18.07 -6.85 1.12
C ARG A 104 -16.61 -6.67 1.51
N ARG A 105 -16.20 -5.41 1.59
CA ARG A 105 -14.81 -5.03 1.87
C ARG A 105 -14.80 -3.99 2.99
N LEU A 106 -14.08 -4.30 4.07
CA LEU A 106 -13.73 -3.34 5.10
C LEU A 106 -12.27 -2.94 4.92
N ILE A 107 -12.06 -1.71 4.45
CA ILE A 107 -10.74 -1.14 4.21
C ILE A 107 -10.27 -0.45 5.47
N LEU A 108 -9.20 -0.96 6.06
CA LEU A 108 -8.71 -0.54 7.36
C LEU A 108 -7.70 0.61 7.25
N ASN A 109 -7.76 1.52 8.21
CA ASN A 109 -6.78 2.58 8.40
C ASN A 109 -6.49 2.79 9.89
N GLY A 110 -5.26 3.18 10.23
CA GLY A 110 -4.90 3.55 11.60
C GLY A 110 -3.88 2.63 12.26
N HIS A 111 -4.22 2.14 13.45
CA HIS A 111 -3.33 1.46 14.38
C HIS A 111 -3.42 -0.07 14.25
N GLU A 112 -3.29 -0.79 15.37
CA GLU A 112 -3.27 -2.25 15.41
C GLU A 112 -4.69 -2.79 15.51
N VAL A 113 -5.30 -3.11 14.35
CA VAL A 113 -6.64 -3.68 14.30
C VAL A 113 -6.59 -5.19 14.50
N HIS A 114 -7.42 -5.68 15.41
CA HIS A 114 -7.64 -7.09 15.71
C HIS A 114 -9.01 -7.52 15.20
N PHE A 115 -9.04 -8.62 14.45
CA PHE A 115 -10.26 -9.31 14.06
C PHE A 115 -10.71 -10.23 15.19
N ILE A 116 -11.91 -10.00 15.72
CA ILE A 116 -12.46 -10.78 16.83
C ILE A 116 -13.42 -11.84 16.32
N ASP A 117 -14.44 -11.43 15.56
CA ASP A 117 -15.47 -12.34 15.08
C ASP A 117 -16.21 -11.84 13.83
N ILE A 118 -16.88 -12.75 13.13
CA ILE A 118 -17.82 -12.45 12.05
C ILE A 118 -19.04 -13.38 12.12
N GLU A 119 -20.24 -12.79 12.16
CA GLU A 119 -21.50 -13.50 12.37
C GLU A 119 -22.51 -13.15 11.28
N GLY A 120 -23.19 -14.17 10.75
CA GLY A 120 -24.21 -14.03 9.71
C GLY A 120 -24.31 -15.27 8.81
N PRO A 121 -25.39 -15.41 8.04
CA PRO A 121 -25.57 -16.55 7.15
C PRO A 121 -24.71 -16.41 5.88
N GLY A 122 -24.36 -17.54 5.26
CA GLY A 122 -23.71 -17.57 3.95
C GLY A 122 -22.29 -16.97 3.90
N ILE A 123 -21.67 -16.67 5.04
CA ILE A 123 -20.33 -16.06 5.08
C ILE A 123 -19.30 -17.01 4.46
N ARG A 124 -18.61 -16.54 3.43
CA ARG A 124 -17.44 -17.20 2.87
C ARG A 124 -16.42 -16.19 2.34
N PRO A 125 -15.14 -16.58 2.20
CA PRO A 125 -14.20 -15.81 1.40
C PRO A 125 -14.70 -15.61 -0.04
N PRO A 126 -14.34 -14.50 -0.70
CA PRO A 126 -14.63 -14.31 -2.12
C PRO A 126 -13.90 -15.35 -3.00
N GLY A 127 -14.56 -15.80 -4.06
CA GLY A 127 -13.98 -16.58 -5.14
C GLY A 127 -13.00 -15.77 -5.98
N ARG A 128 -12.21 -16.45 -6.82
CA ARG A 128 -11.18 -15.77 -7.64
C ARG A 128 -11.80 -14.86 -8.71
N ASP A 129 -12.94 -15.27 -9.25
CA ASP A 129 -13.78 -14.59 -10.22
C ASP A 129 -14.54 -13.40 -9.65
N GLU A 130 -14.70 -13.33 -8.32
CA GLU A 130 -15.31 -12.20 -7.61
C GLU A 130 -14.31 -11.07 -7.31
N LEU A 131 -13.02 -11.29 -7.60
CA LEU A 131 -11.90 -10.38 -7.29
C LEU A 131 -11.18 -9.92 -8.56
N PRO A 132 -10.40 -8.82 -8.49
CA PRO A 132 -9.63 -8.34 -9.63
C PRO A 132 -8.64 -9.39 -10.14
N LYS A 133 -8.52 -9.48 -11.46
CA LYS A 133 -7.64 -10.49 -12.11
C LYS A 133 -6.17 -10.19 -11.88
N LEU A 134 -5.80 -8.91 -11.81
CA LEU A 134 -4.43 -8.50 -11.54
C LEU A 134 -4.21 -8.26 -10.05
N ARG A 135 -2.99 -8.48 -9.59
CA ARG A 135 -2.51 -8.20 -8.24
C ARG A 135 -1.31 -7.27 -8.30
N TYR A 136 -1.42 -6.17 -7.59
CA TYR A 136 -0.43 -5.12 -7.50
C TYR A 136 0.25 -5.15 -6.13
N LEU A 137 1.55 -5.46 -6.10
CA LEU A 137 2.38 -5.28 -4.92
C LEU A 137 2.99 -3.87 -4.90
N ALA A 138 2.84 -3.15 -3.80
CA ALA A 138 3.49 -1.86 -3.62
C ALA A 138 4.37 -1.87 -2.38
N TYR A 139 5.65 -1.59 -2.52
CA TYR A 139 6.57 -1.39 -1.40
C TYR A 139 7.19 0.01 -1.45
N GLY A 140 7.44 0.59 -0.28
CA GLY A 140 8.10 1.88 -0.17
C GLY A 140 7.77 2.58 1.14
N THR A 141 7.85 3.91 1.09
CA THR A 141 7.88 4.79 2.26
C THR A 141 6.48 5.04 2.85
N SER A 142 6.35 6.05 3.73
CA SER A 142 5.07 6.56 4.23
C SER A 142 4.13 7.00 3.09
N ILE A 143 4.69 7.49 1.98
CA ILE A 143 3.92 7.89 0.80
C ILE A 143 3.22 6.66 0.19
N THR A 144 3.95 5.54 0.04
CA THR A 144 3.36 4.26 -0.39
C THR A 144 2.32 3.76 0.59
N GLN A 145 2.55 3.91 1.89
CA GLN A 145 1.58 3.54 2.93
C GLN A 145 0.28 4.36 2.84
N GLY A 146 0.30 5.54 2.20
CA GLY A 146 -0.84 6.43 2.06
C GLY A 146 -0.90 7.55 3.10
N SER A 147 0.22 7.90 3.75
CA SER A 147 0.28 9.04 4.67
C SER A 147 -0.18 10.33 3.99
N SER A 148 -0.92 11.17 4.73
CA SER A 148 -1.56 12.41 4.26
C SER A 148 -2.70 12.26 3.25
N SER A 149 -3.08 11.02 2.88
CA SER A 149 -4.39 10.78 2.27
C SER A 149 -5.49 10.77 3.34
N THR A 150 -6.64 11.40 3.07
CA THR A 150 -7.74 11.47 4.06
C THR A 150 -8.44 10.12 4.25
N THR A 151 -8.34 9.22 3.27
CA THR A 151 -8.87 7.86 3.31
C THR A 151 -7.97 6.94 2.50
N PRO A 152 -7.83 5.65 2.85
CA PRO A 152 -6.95 4.74 2.11
C PRO A 152 -7.22 4.70 0.59
N SER A 153 -8.48 4.87 0.16
CA SER A 153 -8.88 4.89 -1.26
C SER A 153 -8.25 6.03 -2.06
N LEU A 154 -7.82 7.10 -1.39
CA LEU A 154 -7.14 8.23 -2.03
C LEU A 154 -5.61 8.08 -2.07
N SER A 155 -5.03 7.03 -1.48
CA SER A 155 -3.59 6.77 -1.65
C SER A 155 -3.25 6.51 -3.12
N TYR A 156 -2.07 6.96 -3.57
CA TYR A 156 -1.67 6.78 -4.97
C TYR A 156 -1.66 5.30 -5.40
N VAL A 157 -1.32 4.40 -4.47
CA VAL A 157 -1.32 2.96 -4.70
C VAL A 157 -2.72 2.48 -5.08
N ARG A 158 -3.75 2.92 -4.34
CA ARG A 158 -5.14 2.55 -4.65
C ARG A 158 -5.68 3.27 -5.88
N GLN A 159 -5.28 4.51 -6.11
CA GLN A 159 -5.64 5.26 -7.32
C GLN A 159 -5.08 4.60 -8.59
N ALA A 160 -3.84 4.10 -8.53
CA ALA A 160 -3.25 3.33 -9.61
C ALA A 160 -3.94 1.97 -9.79
N ALA A 161 -4.18 1.24 -8.70
CA ALA A 161 -4.84 -0.06 -8.75
C ALA A 161 -6.27 0.00 -9.30
N TRP A 162 -7.03 1.02 -8.90
CA TRP A 162 -8.38 1.25 -9.39
C TRP A 162 -8.39 1.47 -10.91
N ARG A 163 -7.41 2.21 -11.45
CA ARG A 163 -7.27 2.45 -12.89
C ARG A 163 -6.71 1.26 -13.67
N LEU A 164 -6.15 0.26 -12.99
CA LEU A 164 -5.55 -0.93 -13.59
C LEU A 164 -6.38 -2.20 -13.35
N ASP A 165 -7.55 -2.06 -12.73
CA ASP A 165 -8.37 -3.19 -12.28
C ASP A 165 -7.58 -4.24 -11.50
N ALA A 166 -6.80 -3.77 -10.51
CA ALA A 166 -5.89 -4.58 -9.73
C ALA A 166 -6.24 -4.64 -8.24
N ASP A 167 -5.96 -5.80 -7.64
CA ASP A 167 -6.02 -6.06 -6.20
C ASP A 167 -4.72 -5.63 -5.53
N VAL A 168 -4.79 -4.86 -4.44
CA VAL A 168 -3.62 -4.22 -3.82
C VAL A 168 -3.06 -5.01 -2.64
N LEU A 169 -1.75 -5.22 -2.68
CA LEU A 169 -0.91 -5.61 -1.55
C LEU A 169 -0.03 -4.41 -1.17
N ASN A 170 -0.49 -3.56 -0.24
CA ASN A 170 0.26 -2.36 0.17
C ASN A 170 1.21 -2.64 1.35
N HIS A 171 2.49 -2.82 1.02
CA HIS A 171 3.59 -3.02 1.95
C HIS A 171 4.37 -1.73 2.27
N GLY A 172 3.79 -0.55 2.04
CA GLY A 172 4.38 0.72 2.45
C GLY A 172 4.63 0.79 3.95
N VAL A 173 5.79 1.31 4.35
CA VAL A 173 6.25 1.30 5.75
C VAL A 173 6.83 2.66 6.14
N GLY A 174 6.01 3.49 6.78
CA GLY A 174 6.33 4.87 7.13
C GLY A 174 7.59 5.00 7.98
N GLY A 175 8.52 5.84 7.52
CA GLY A 175 9.78 6.12 8.19
C GLY A 175 10.79 4.96 8.20
N ASN A 176 10.45 3.80 7.64
CA ASN A 176 11.22 2.57 7.84
C ASN A 176 11.47 1.77 6.55
N ALA A 177 11.25 2.36 5.37
CA ALA A 177 11.55 1.70 4.09
C ALA A 177 13.06 1.69 3.80
N PHE A 178 13.78 0.72 4.39
CA PHE A 178 15.24 0.66 4.42
C PHE A 178 15.83 -0.47 3.57
N CYS A 179 14.99 -1.09 2.72
CA CYS A 179 15.38 -2.18 1.83
C CYS A 179 16.03 -3.34 2.57
N GLU A 180 15.48 -3.72 3.73
CA GLU A 180 15.95 -4.88 4.50
C GLU A 180 15.90 -6.15 3.66
N LYS A 181 16.96 -6.95 3.73
CA LYS A 181 17.16 -8.16 2.94
C LYS A 181 16.00 -9.15 3.14
N GLU A 182 15.61 -9.36 4.39
CA GLU A 182 14.59 -10.32 4.79
C GLU A 182 13.22 -9.95 4.22
N LEU A 183 12.95 -8.64 4.10
CA LEU A 183 11.74 -8.15 3.46
C LEU A 183 11.81 -8.33 1.94
N ALA A 184 12.95 -8.02 1.30
CA ALA A 184 13.14 -8.25 -0.13
C ALA A 184 12.91 -9.71 -0.51
N ASP A 185 13.51 -10.65 0.24
CA ASP A 185 13.36 -12.09 0.03
C ASP A 185 11.89 -12.54 0.14
N TYR A 186 11.18 -12.02 1.16
CA TYR A 186 9.76 -12.28 1.37
C TYR A 186 8.89 -11.71 0.24
N LEU A 187 9.13 -10.48 -0.21
CA LEU A 187 8.37 -9.87 -1.29
C LEU A 187 8.61 -10.58 -2.64
N ALA A 188 9.83 -11.08 -2.86
CA ALA A 188 10.21 -11.79 -4.07
C ALA A 188 9.59 -13.19 -4.18
N SER A 189 9.40 -13.89 -3.06
CA SER A 189 9.05 -15.33 -3.07
C SER A 189 7.80 -15.71 -2.27
N GLY A 190 7.39 -14.87 -1.31
CA GLY A 190 6.34 -15.17 -0.34
C GLY A 190 4.95 -14.65 -0.71
N LEU A 191 4.82 -13.93 -1.83
CA LEU A 191 3.58 -13.30 -2.25
C LEU A 191 3.29 -13.61 -3.72
N ASN A 192 2.00 -13.70 -4.06
CA ASN A 192 1.55 -13.82 -5.44
C ASN A 192 0.98 -12.48 -5.93
N TRP A 193 1.73 -11.82 -6.80
CA TRP A 193 1.42 -10.56 -7.47
C TRP A 193 1.74 -10.66 -8.97
N ASP A 194 1.17 -9.78 -9.80
CA ASP A 194 1.34 -9.75 -11.27
C ASP A 194 2.28 -8.62 -11.71
N PHE A 195 2.28 -7.50 -10.99
CA PHE A 195 3.26 -6.44 -11.13
C PHE A 195 3.55 -5.77 -9.78
N THR A 196 4.69 -5.08 -9.67
CA THR A 196 5.08 -4.42 -8.43
C THR A 196 5.68 -3.03 -8.65
N THR A 197 5.52 -2.17 -7.65
CA THR A 197 6.24 -0.89 -7.58
C THR A 197 7.12 -0.83 -6.33
N LEU A 198 8.29 -0.23 -6.49
CA LEU A 198 9.27 -0.03 -5.44
C LEU A 198 9.59 1.47 -5.34
N CYS A 199 8.89 2.18 -4.44
CA CYS A 199 9.13 3.60 -4.16
C CYS A 199 10.16 3.74 -3.03
N LEU A 200 11.44 3.72 -3.41
CA LEU A 200 12.59 3.60 -2.51
C LEU A 200 13.33 4.92 -2.48
N SER A 201 13.59 5.51 -1.31
CA SER A 201 14.62 6.57 -1.09
C SER A 201 14.38 7.44 0.14
N VAL A 202 13.21 8.06 0.30
CA VAL A 202 13.08 9.27 1.16
C VAL A 202 13.33 9.02 2.64
N ASN A 203 13.05 7.80 3.12
CA ASN A 203 13.32 7.45 4.52
C ASN A 203 14.83 7.30 4.79
N MET A 204 15.56 6.66 3.87
CA MET A 204 17.02 6.51 3.95
C MET A 204 17.71 7.87 3.80
N LEU A 205 17.30 8.66 2.81
CA LEU A 205 17.84 10.01 2.59
C LEU A 205 17.65 10.92 3.82
N ASN A 206 16.41 11.04 4.33
CA ASN A 206 16.11 11.93 5.46
C ASN A 206 16.76 11.47 6.78
N GLN A 207 17.16 10.21 6.88
CA GLN A 207 17.84 9.63 8.05
C GLN A 207 19.35 9.51 7.86
N GLY A 208 19.93 10.13 6.83
CA GLY A 208 21.37 10.25 6.68
C GLY A 208 22.08 8.98 6.23
N VAL A 209 21.39 8.08 5.53
CA VAL A 209 22.04 6.95 4.84
C VAL A 209 22.89 7.52 3.69
N CYS A 210 24.16 7.11 3.59
CA CYS A 210 25.03 7.57 2.50
C CYS A 210 24.68 6.88 1.16
N LEU A 211 25.15 7.46 0.06
CA LEU A 211 24.82 6.99 -1.29
C LEU A 211 25.27 5.54 -1.55
N ASP A 212 26.43 5.14 -1.04
CA ASP A 212 26.96 3.78 -1.19
C ASP A 212 26.09 2.75 -0.48
N GLU A 213 25.66 3.05 0.75
CA GLU A 213 24.78 2.18 1.52
C GLU A 213 23.38 2.09 0.89
N PHE A 214 22.82 3.23 0.44
CA PHE A 214 21.58 3.25 -0.33
C PHE A 214 21.69 2.36 -1.58
N SER A 215 22.76 2.53 -2.35
CA SER A 215 22.98 1.78 -3.59
C SER A 215 23.10 0.28 -3.34
N CYS A 216 23.82 -0.13 -2.29
CA CYS A 216 23.96 -1.53 -1.90
C CYS A 216 22.60 -2.16 -1.54
N ARG A 217 21.84 -1.51 -0.66
CA ARG A 217 20.55 -2.04 -0.17
C ARG A 217 19.46 -2.03 -1.25
N ALA A 218 19.33 -0.93 -1.98
CA ALA A 218 18.36 -0.81 -3.06
C ALA A 218 18.69 -1.78 -4.21
N SER A 219 19.97 -1.94 -4.56
CA SER A 219 20.40 -2.94 -5.56
C SER A 219 20.01 -4.36 -5.16
N TYR A 220 20.22 -4.76 -3.91
CA TYR A 220 19.79 -6.07 -3.44
C TYR A 220 18.27 -6.24 -3.60
N MET A 221 17.48 -5.31 -3.07
CA MET A 221 16.02 -5.43 -3.13
C MET A 221 15.48 -5.49 -4.56
N VAL A 222 15.98 -4.61 -5.42
CA VAL A 222 15.54 -4.50 -6.81
C VAL A 222 15.89 -5.76 -7.59
N ASN A 223 17.14 -6.22 -7.50
CA ASN A 223 17.60 -7.41 -8.22
C ASN A 223 16.97 -8.70 -7.70
N GLU A 224 16.77 -8.82 -6.39
CA GLU A 224 16.15 -10.01 -5.78
C GLU A 224 14.69 -10.16 -6.22
N ILE A 225 13.90 -9.07 -6.17
CA ILE A 225 12.49 -9.09 -6.56
C ILE A 225 12.35 -9.34 -8.07
N ALA A 226 13.08 -8.58 -8.90
CA ALA A 226 12.99 -8.71 -10.35
C ALA A 226 13.57 -10.04 -10.86
N GLY A 227 14.72 -10.46 -10.33
CA GLY A 227 15.42 -11.67 -10.76
C GLY A 227 14.66 -12.97 -10.44
N LYS A 228 13.94 -13.02 -9.32
CA LYS A 228 13.05 -14.15 -8.99
C LYS A 228 11.71 -14.13 -9.72
N ASN A 229 11.36 -13.01 -10.36
CA ASN A 229 10.08 -12.83 -11.04
C ASN A 229 10.25 -12.32 -12.48
N PRO A 230 11.04 -12.99 -13.35
CA PRO A 230 11.46 -12.46 -14.65
C PRO A 230 10.32 -12.17 -15.63
N GLY A 231 9.12 -12.73 -15.40
CA GLY A 231 7.93 -12.50 -16.22
C GLY A 231 7.02 -11.39 -15.72
N LYS A 232 7.36 -10.70 -14.63
CA LYS A 232 6.49 -9.72 -13.97
C LYS A 232 7.14 -8.34 -13.95
N PRO A 233 6.45 -7.27 -14.39
CA PRO A 233 6.99 -5.91 -14.32
C PRO A 233 7.32 -5.49 -12.89
N VAL A 234 8.54 -4.99 -12.70
CA VAL A 234 9.02 -4.34 -11.47
C VAL A 234 9.34 -2.89 -11.80
N VAL A 235 8.57 -1.95 -11.23
CA VAL A 235 8.73 -0.52 -11.50
C VAL A 235 9.35 0.18 -10.29
N CYS A 236 10.59 0.64 -10.43
CA CYS A 236 11.29 1.45 -9.45
C CYS A 236 10.88 2.92 -9.60
N ILE A 237 10.36 3.50 -8.52
CA ILE A 237 9.92 4.89 -8.46
C ILE A 237 10.94 5.68 -7.63
N SER A 238 11.52 6.72 -8.23
CA SER A 238 12.48 7.60 -7.55
C SER A 238 11.79 8.55 -6.55
N LEU A 239 12.56 9.43 -5.91
CA LEU A 239 12.03 10.49 -5.04
C LEU A 239 11.02 11.38 -5.79
N PHE A 240 9.80 11.50 -5.26
CA PHE A 240 8.91 12.61 -5.61
C PHE A 240 9.58 13.96 -5.27
N PRO A 241 9.21 15.06 -5.92
CA PRO A 241 9.66 16.38 -5.52
C PRO A 241 9.22 16.71 -4.09
N PHE A 242 10.12 17.30 -3.30
CA PHE A 242 9.85 17.67 -1.89
C PHE A 242 10.72 18.83 -1.41
N PHE A 243 10.62 19.21 -0.13
CA PHE A 243 11.24 20.41 0.44
C PHE A 243 12.76 20.53 0.18
N LEU A 244 13.53 19.43 0.07
CA LEU A 244 14.96 19.51 -0.24
C LEU A 244 15.20 20.01 -1.68
N ASP A 245 14.33 19.68 -2.63
CA ASP A 245 14.40 20.20 -4.01
C ASP A 245 14.14 21.72 -4.05
N MET A 246 13.48 22.26 -3.02
CA MET A 246 13.22 23.69 -2.84
C MET A 246 14.35 24.41 -2.07
N GLY A 247 15.44 23.72 -1.73
CA GLY A 247 16.53 24.27 -0.93
C GLY A 247 16.20 24.45 0.55
N LEU A 248 15.06 23.94 1.01
CA LEU A 248 14.65 23.99 2.42
C LEU A 248 15.34 22.90 3.22
N LYS A 249 15.42 23.07 4.55
CA LYS A 249 15.95 22.07 5.47
C LYS A 249 14.97 21.85 6.61
N LYS A 250 14.79 20.60 7.02
CA LYS A 250 14.03 20.26 8.23
C LYS A 250 14.98 20.07 9.40
N PRO A 251 14.67 20.63 10.59
CA PRO A 251 15.37 20.29 11.82
C PRO A 251 15.41 18.77 12.03
N GLN A 252 16.50 18.27 12.63
CA GLN A 252 16.72 16.85 12.93
C GLN A 252 16.76 15.89 11.71
N GLN A 253 16.84 16.43 10.49
CA GLN A 253 17.13 15.64 9.28
C GLN A 253 18.50 16.05 8.75
N PHE A 254 19.37 15.05 8.57
CA PHE A 254 20.78 15.26 8.22
C PHE A 254 21.12 14.44 6.96
N PRO A 255 20.55 14.77 5.79
CA PRO A 255 20.85 14.06 4.56
C PRO A 255 22.34 14.20 4.22
N LEU A 256 22.99 13.09 3.89
CA LEU A 256 24.40 13.04 3.46
C LEU A 256 24.55 13.16 1.94
N SER A 257 23.45 13.22 1.20
CA SER A 257 23.39 13.33 -0.25
C SER A 257 22.21 14.21 -0.65
N THR A 258 22.17 14.62 -1.90
CA THR A 258 21.08 15.40 -2.49
C THR A 258 19.95 14.49 -3.01
N PRO A 259 18.73 15.02 -3.18
CA PRO A 259 17.67 14.30 -3.88
C PRO A 259 18.09 13.83 -5.29
N GLY A 260 18.81 14.68 -6.03
CA GLY A 260 19.30 14.35 -7.38
C GLY A 260 20.23 13.13 -7.39
N GLU A 261 21.20 13.08 -6.48
CA GLU A 261 22.11 11.92 -6.37
C GLU A 261 21.36 10.62 -6.06
N TYR A 262 20.34 10.67 -5.20
CA TYR A 262 19.50 9.50 -4.90
C TYR A 262 18.66 9.04 -6.09
N ARG A 263 18.10 9.98 -6.88
CA ARG A 263 17.34 9.66 -8.10
C ARG A 263 18.25 9.00 -9.13
N GLU A 264 19.43 9.58 -9.39
CA GLU A 264 20.40 9.04 -10.34
C GLU A 264 20.95 7.67 -9.88
N ALA A 265 21.21 7.47 -8.59
CA ALA A 265 21.64 6.17 -8.07
C ALA A 265 20.59 5.07 -8.30
N LEU A 266 19.30 5.35 -8.05
CA LEU A 266 18.23 4.36 -8.31
C LEU A 266 18.10 4.06 -9.81
N LYS A 267 18.20 5.09 -10.66
CA LYS A 267 18.20 4.92 -12.12
C LYS A 267 19.36 4.05 -12.57
N TYR A 268 20.57 4.32 -12.09
CA TYR A 268 21.75 3.52 -12.39
C TYR A 268 21.60 2.07 -11.94
N ILE A 269 21.05 1.80 -10.74
CA ILE A 269 20.78 0.44 -10.27
C ILE A 269 19.90 -0.33 -11.26
N VAL A 270 18.84 0.30 -11.75
CA VAL A 270 17.92 -0.30 -12.73
C VAL A 270 18.63 -0.58 -14.06
N GLU A 271 19.35 0.39 -14.60
CA GLU A 271 20.07 0.25 -15.87
C GLU A 271 21.20 -0.80 -15.81
N ALA A 272 21.94 -0.83 -14.69
CA ALA A 272 23.06 -1.75 -14.49
C ALA A 272 22.61 -3.21 -14.29
N SER A 273 21.40 -3.43 -13.77
CA SER A 273 20.81 -4.76 -13.56
C SER A 273 20.64 -5.56 -14.87
N LYS A 274 20.32 -4.87 -15.97
CA LYS A 274 20.03 -5.46 -17.29
C LYS A 274 18.89 -6.51 -17.28
N LEU A 275 18.10 -6.57 -16.22
CA LEU A 275 16.91 -7.42 -16.15
C LEU A 275 15.79 -6.81 -17.03
N PRO A 276 15.18 -7.58 -17.95
CA PRO A 276 14.26 -7.04 -18.96
C PRO A 276 12.91 -6.61 -18.41
N ASN A 277 12.55 -7.08 -17.21
CA ASN A 277 11.29 -6.78 -16.52
C ASN A 277 11.42 -5.66 -15.48
N LEU A 278 12.57 -4.99 -15.44
CA LEU A 278 12.85 -3.92 -14.50
C LEU A 278 12.77 -2.56 -15.20
N TYR A 279 11.97 -1.65 -14.63
CA TYR A 279 11.67 -0.34 -15.20
C TYR A 279 11.93 0.76 -14.17
N PHE A 280 12.35 1.92 -14.65
CA PHE A 280 12.53 3.12 -13.84
C PHE A 280 11.49 4.17 -14.25
N ILE A 281 10.92 4.86 -13.27
CA ILE A 281 10.15 6.08 -13.47
C ILE A 281 10.60 7.14 -12.48
N ASP A 282 10.82 8.34 -12.98
CA ASP A 282 11.26 9.45 -12.14
C ASP A 282 10.07 10.04 -11.37
N GLY A 283 10.21 10.22 -10.06
CA GLY A 283 9.17 10.77 -9.19
C GLY A 283 8.61 12.12 -9.63
N PRO A 284 9.41 13.07 -10.17
CA PRO A 284 8.93 14.30 -10.79
C PRO A 284 8.03 14.10 -12.01
N GLU A 285 8.11 12.97 -12.72
CA GLU A 285 7.16 12.65 -13.80
C GLU A 285 5.78 12.27 -13.24
N LEU A 286 5.73 11.72 -12.03
CA LEU A 286 4.50 11.31 -11.37
C LEU A 286 3.82 12.45 -10.61
N LEU A 287 4.59 13.28 -9.90
CA LEU A 287 4.10 14.46 -9.18
C LEU A 287 4.71 15.72 -9.80
N GLN A 288 3.97 16.35 -10.69
CA GLN A 288 4.45 17.51 -11.47
C GLN A 288 4.09 18.85 -10.81
N ASP A 289 2.97 18.91 -10.08
CA ASP A 289 2.55 20.11 -9.35
C ASP A 289 2.95 20.00 -7.88
N PHE A 290 3.86 20.87 -7.44
CA PHE A 290 4.31 20.94 -6.05
C PHE A 290 3.18 21.27 -5.06
N GLN A 291 2.09 21.90 -5.52
CA GLN A 291 0.90 22.13 -4.69
C GLN A 291 0.15 20.82 -4.37
N GLY A 292 0.51 19.72 -5.03
CA GLY A 292 0.05 18.38 -4.66
C GLY A 292 0.63 17.88 -3.33
N LEU A 293 1.65 18.55 -2.77
CA LEU A 293 2.21 18.26 -1.45
C LEU A 293 1.33 18.82 -0.32
N SER A 294 1.36 18.16 0.84
CA SER A 294 0.77 18.64 2.07
C SER A 294 1.63 19.76 2.70
N CYS A 295 1.14 20.36 3.79
CA CYS A 295 1.83 21.48 4.46
C CYS A 295 3.23 21.15 4.98
N ASP A 296 3.59 19.87 5.07
CA ASP A 296 4.93 19.45 5.45
C ASP A 296 5.93 19.44 4.27
N LEU A 297 5.47 19.74 3.05
CA LEU A 297 6.26 19.78 1.82
C LEU A 297 7.02 18.48 1.53
N LEU A 298 6.51 17.34 2.00
CA LEU A 298 7.09 16.01 1.80
C LEU A 298 6.03 14.99 1.38
N HIS A 299 4.94 14.89 2.12
CA HIS A 299 3.88 13.93 1.80
C HIS A 299 2.90 14.54 0.81
N PRO A 300 2.57 13.84 -0.30
CA PRO A 300 1.47 14.25 -1.17
C PRO A 300 0.14 14.27 -0.41
N GLY A 301 -0.63 15.35 -0.55
CA GLY A 301 -2.03 15.39 -0.11
C GLY A 301 -2.94 14.65 -1.10
N ASN A 302 -4.25 14.72 -0.91
CA ASN A 302 -5.22 14.00 -1.75
C ASN A 302 -5.02 14.26 -3.26
N MET A 303 -4.89 15.52 -3.68
CA MET A 303 -4.72 15.85 -5.10
C MET A 303 -3.41 15.32 -5.68
N GLY A 304 -2.30 15.43 -4.93
CA GLY A 304 -1.02 14.86 -5.32
C GLY A 304 -1.05 13.35 -5.41
N MET A 305 -1.68 12.66 -4.44
CA MET A 305 -1.85 11.20 -4.48
C MET A 305 -2.66 10.74 -5.70
N ILE A 306 -3.72 11.47 -6.07
CA ILE A 306 -4.51 11.20 -7.28
C ILE A 306 -3.64 11.36 -8.53
N GLN A 307 -2.91 12.47 -8.66
CA GLN A 307 -2.03 12.74 -9.81
C GLN A 307 -0.97 11.63 -9.96
N ILE A 308 -0.29 11.27 -8.86
CA ILE A 308 0.71 10.19 -8.85
C ILE A 308 0.07 8.88 -9.31
N GLY A 309 -1.09 8.52 -8.75
CA GLY A 309 -1.77 7.26 -9.07
C GLY A 309 -2.21 7.18 -10.53
N GLU A 310 -2.66 8.29 -11.11
CA GLU A 310 -3.06 8.38 -12.51
C GLU A 310 -1.88 8.22 -13.47
N ASN A 311 -0.81 8.99 -13.24
CA ASN A 311 0.40 8.94 -14.06
C ASN A 311 1.06 7.55 -13.98
N LEU A 312 1.11 6.98 -12.76
CA LEU A 312 1.66 5.66 -12.52
C LEU A 312 0.86 4.56 -13.23
N ALA A 313 -0.48 4.63 -13.19
CA ALA A 313 -1.33 3.70 -13.94
C ALA A 313 -1.11 3.80 -15.45
N GLY A 314 -0.98 5.03 -15.98
CA GLY A 314 -0.68 5.26 -17.40
C GLY A 314 0.66 4.67 -17.83
N PHE A 315 1.66 4.68 -16.96
CA PHE A 315 2.95 4.03 -17.19
C PHE A 315 2.83 2.50 -17.16
N ILE A 316 2.28 1.94 -16.08
CA ILE A 316 2.20 0.49 -15.87
C ILE A 316 1.33 -0.19 -16.93
N ARG A 317 0.25 0.46 -17.39
CA ARG A 317 -0.64 -0.10 -18.43
C ARG A 317 0.10 -0.47 -19.73
N LYS A 318 1.22 0.16 -20.02
CA LYS A 318 2.03 -0.14 -21.22
C LYS A 318 2.90 -1.40 -21.05
N LEU A 319 2.99 -1.92 -19.83
CA LEU A 319 3.83 -3.05 -19.43
C LEU A 319 3.02 -4.34 -19.18
N LEU A 320 1.69 -4.23 -19.10
CA LEU A 320 0.74 -5.32 -18.90
C LEU A 320 0.13 -5.76 -20.23
#